data_AF-A0A1H3Z495-F1
#
_entry.id   AF-A0A1H3Z495-F1
#
_cell.length_a   1.000
_cell.length_b   1.000
_cell.length_c   1.000
_cell.angle_alpha   90.00
_cell.angle_beta   90.00
_cell.angle_gamma   90.00
#
_symmetry.space_group_name_H-M   'P 1'
#
loop_
_entity.id
_entity.type
_entity.pdbx_description
1 polymer ?
#
loop_
_entity_poly.entity_id
_entity_poly.type
_entity_poly.pdbx_seq_one_letter_code
_entity_poly.pdbx_strand_id
1 'polypeptide(L)'
;MGRKLLLLMLVAMALLICGCGSKSSDDKQASPAEQLAAYEKWENGIVGELKEIQNTFNAQNEQANKEISKHNYDKAINIVSDGDKSIMSSRKKIENMEIPAVLQEKHKESLKKAFDDALSWVDKIHEANQATIDSYKAGRQNNLSEVYANRDKIKSLVEPAKNLISSMVKNMLSVKNDLMERAGKSSSSTAENTLLQDNKQEINASKNGDAQVSTNSAIPTVQRILSNAGITDKVVATSYGKTDRCYLTKLDDGEVFLMDNINQQLIGVVPEGIIEQISSYRGSAKKTIKFGLYIFNDKRDNDAENGTWDGNNHILPVSVEYNYENGKHVPYMIKSGSGASPASYDNYLYEQKNVDAVNMIIEEAAAMK
;
A
#
# COMPACT_ATOMS: atom_id res chain seq x y z
N MET A 1 -18.42 14.62 41.40
CA MET A 1 -19.28 14.95 40.24
C MET A 1 -19.45 16.47 39.97
N GLY A 2 -18.99 17.39 40.83
CA GLY A 2 -19.31 18.83 40.68
C GLY A 2 -18.49 19.66 39.66
N ARG A 3 -17.32 19.22 39.19
CA ARG A 3 -16.47 20.04 38.28
C ARG A 3 -16.83 19.93 36.78
N LYS A 4 -17.36 18.79 36.33
CA LYS A 4 -17.80 18.62 34.93
C LYS A 4 -19.13 19.32 34.63
N LEU A 5 -20.02 19.42 35.62
CA LEU A 5 -21.29 20.13 35.48
C LEU A 5 -21.10 21.66 35.47
N LEU A 6 -20.13 22.18 36.22
CA LEU A 6 -19.78 23.61 36.24
C LEU A 6 -19.15 24.08 34.92
N LEU A 7 -18.35 23.23 34.27
CA LEU A 7 -17.73 23.53 32.98
C LEU A 7 -18.76 23.50 31.84
N LEU A 8 -19.72 22.57 31.87
CA LEU A 8 -20.82 22.53 30.90
C LEU A 8 -21.80 23.71 31.07
N MET A 9 -22.04 24.17 32.30
CA MET A 9 -22.87 25.36 32.53
C MET A 9 -22.17 26.67 32.11
N LEU A 10 -20.85 26.78 32.28
CA LEU A 10 -20.09 27.95 31.81
C LEU A 10 -20.01 28.02 30.27
N VAL A 11 -19.92 26.88 29.58
CA VAL A 11 -19.96 26.81 28.11
C VAL A 11 -21.37 27.09 27.59
N ALA A 12 -22.42 26.63 28.28
CA ALA A 12 -23.80 26.96 27.92
C ALA A 12 -24.16 28.44 28.17
N MET A 13 -23.61 29.06 29.22
CA MET A 13 -23.77 30.51 29.47
C MET A 13 -22.98 31.37 28.47
N ALA A 14 -21.81 30.92 28.00
CA ALA A 14 -21.07 31.60 26.95
C ALA A 14 -21.81 31.57 25.59
N LEU A 15 -22.59 30.51 25.32
CA LEU A 15 -23.41 30.41 24.11
C LEU A 15 -24.75 31.19 24.20
N LEU A 16 -25.26 31.45 25.41
CA LEU A 16 -26.50 32.22 25.61
C LEU A 16 -26.28 33.75 25.71
N ILE A 17 -25.07 34.22 26.01
CA ILE A 17 -24.76 35.66 26.09
C ILE A 17 -24.42 36.26 24.71
N CYS A 18 -24.13 35.44 23.69
CA CYS A 18 -23.93 35.92 22.31
C CYS A 18 -25.22 35.97 21.45
N GLY A 19 -26.39 35.68 22.03
CA GLY A 19 -27.66 35.56 21.31
C GLY A 19 -28.52 36.83 21.21
N CYS A 20 -28.02 38.01 21.57
CA CYS A 20 -28.74 39.28 21.40
C CYS A 20 -27.75 40.43 21.16
N GLY A 21 -27.13 40.44 19.97
CA GLY A 21 -26.36 41.56 19.45
C GLY A 21 -27.05 42.12 18.22
N SER A 22 -27.53 43.35 18.33
CA SER A 22 -28.11 44.20 17.28
C SER A 22 -27.48 44.03 15.90
N LYS A 23 -28.33 43.91 14.87
CA LYS A 23 -27.99 44.10 13.46
C LYS A 23 -27.33 45.47 13.29
N SER A 24 -26.00 45.51 13.28
CA SER A 24 -25.25 46.66 12.78
C SER A 24 -25.09 46.48 11.28
N SER A 25 -25.53 47.46 10.51
CA SER A 25 -25.67 47.44 9.06
C SER A 25 -24.35 47.65 8.29
N ASP A 26 -23.21 47.36 8.90
CA ASP A 26 -21.88 47.62 8.30
C ASP A 26 -20.90 46.43 8.43
N ASP A 27 -21.39 45.20 8.50
CA ASP A 27 -20.54 44.03 8.21
C ASP A 27 -20.29 44.01 6.69
N LYS A 28 -19.28 44.77 6.25
CA LYS A 28 -18.74 44.70 4.89
C LYS A 28 -18.31 43.26 4.65
N GLN A 29 -19.17 42.53 3.95
CA GLN A 29 -18.90 41.17 3.52
C GLN A 29 -17.61 41.18 2.70
N ALA A 30 -16.63 40.38 3.12
CA ALA A 30 -15.34 40.28 2.44
C ALA A 30 -15.55 40.08 0.94
N SER A 31 -14.78 40.79 0.12
CA SER A 31 -14.82 40.64 -1.33
C SER A 31 -14.48 39.20 -1.74
N PRO A 32 -14.93 38.72 -2.91
CA PRO A 32 -14.56 37.40 -3.41
C PRO A 32 -13.04 37.17 -3.47
N ALA A 33 -12.26 38.22 -3.76
CA ALA A 33 -10.80 38.16 -3.77
C ALA A 33 -10.21 37.95 -2.36
N GLU A 34 -10.74 38.62 -1.34
CA GLU A 34 -10.33 38.44 0.05
C GLU A 34 -10.72 37.05 0.57
N GLN A 35 -11.90 36.54 0.19
CA GLN A 35 -12.32 35.18 0.51
C GLN A 35 -11.40 34.13 -0.11
N LEU A 36 -11.04 34.31 -1.39
CA LEU A 36 -10.13 33.42 -2.09
C LEU A 36 -8.72 33.43 -1.48
N ALA A 37 -8.18 34.61 -1.16
CA ALA A 37 -6.85 34.72 -0.54
C ALA A 37 -6.81 34.06 0.86
N ALA A 38 -7.86 34.25 1.66
CA ALA A 38 -7.98 33.60 2.96
C ALA A 38 -8.10 32.07 2.83
N TYR A 39 -8.87 31.59 1.85
CA TYR A 39 -8.99 30.18 1.53
C TYR A 39 -7.64 29.58 1.11
N GLU A 40 -6.92 30.19 0.17
CA GLU A 40 -5.63 29.68 -0.33
C GLU A 40 -4.58 29.59 0.79
N LYS A 41 -4.55 30.58 1.69
CA LYS A 41 -3.66 30.54 2.86
C LYS A 41 -3.98 29.35 3.77
N TRP A 42 -5.26 29.12 4.04
CA TRP A 42 -5.72 28.01 4.88
C TRP A 42 -5.49 26.66 4.20
N GLU A 43 -5.83 26.53 2.92
CA GLU A 43 -5.62 25.34 2.08
C GLU A 43 -4.14 24.94 2.08
N ASN A 44 -3.24 25.90 1.84
CA ASN A 44 -1.80 25.64 1.85
C ASN A 44 -1.30 25.16 3.22
N GLY A 45 -1.88 25.66 4.32
CA GLY A 45 -1.57 25.21 5.67
C GLY A 45 -1.93 23.74 5.88
N ILE A 46 -3.19 23.37 5.61
CA ILE A 46 -3.67 21.99 5.77
C ILE A 46 -2.94 21.04 4.85
N VAL A 47 -2.83 21.38 3.56
CA VAL A 47 -2.13 20.56 2.57
C VAL A 47 -0.67 20.36 2.96
N GLY A 48 -0.02 21.39 3.49
CA GLY A 48 1.36 21.30 4.00
C GLY A 48 1.49 20.28 5.13
N GLU A 49 0.62 20.33 6.14
CA GLU A 49 0.67 19.40 7.27
C GLU A 49 0.29 17.96 6.86
N LEU A 50 -0.67 17.77 5.95
CA LEU A 50 -1.02 16.44 5.45
C LEU A 50 0.12 15.81 4.63
N LYS A 51 0.86 16.62 3.85
CA LYS A 51 2.07 16.16 3.17
C LYS A 51 3.16 15.75 4.16
N GLU A 52 3.33 16.53 5.23
CA GLU A 52 4.30 16.20 6.28
C GLU A 52 3.97 14.86 6.96
N ILE A 53 2.68 14.62 7.26
CA ILE A 53 2.20 13.33 7.79
C ILE A 53 2.50 12.19 6.82
N GLN A 54 2.18 12.36 5.54
CA GLN A 54 2.42 11.34 4.52
C GLN A 54 3.92 11.03 4.37
N ASN A 55 4.76 12.07 4.30
CA ASN A 55 6.21 11.93 4.18
C ASN A 55 6.82 11.25 5.41
N THR A 56 6.40 11.67 6.61
CA THR A 56 6.82 11.07 7.88
C THR A 56 6.43 9.60 7.92
N PHE A 57 5.19 9.27 7.59
CA PHE A 57 4.68 7.90 7.59
C PHE A 57 5.45 7.01 6.60
N ASN A 58 5.72 7.50 5.40
CA ASN A 58 6.49 6.75 4.40
C ASN A 58 7.94 6.54 4.85
N ALA A 59 8.60 7.60 5.33
CA ALA A 59 10.00 7.55 5.76
C ALA A 59 10.19 6.63 6.99
N GLN A 60 9.32 6.72 8.00
CA GLN A 60 9.40 5.85 9.18
C GLN A 60 9.22 4.39 8.79
N ASN A 61 8.29 4.08 7.88
CA ASN A 61 8.03 2.71 7.45
C ASN A 61 9.22 2.14 6.68
N GLU A 62 9.78 2.91 5.75
CA GLU A 62 10.98 2.49 5.00
C GLU A 62 12.17 2.22 5.95
N GLN A 63 12.41 3.11 6.90
CA GLN A 63 13.51 2.97 7.86
C GLN A 63 13.27 1.83 8.86
N ALA A 64 12.06 1.69 9.40
CA ALA A 64 11.70 0.61 10.31
C ALA A 64 11.85 -0.75 9.61
N ASN A 65 11.41 -0.88 8.36
CA ASN A 65 11.58 -2.09 7.56
C ASN A 65 13.05 -2.46 7.37
N LYS A 66 13.93 -1.48 7.13
CA LYS A 66 15.40 -1.70 7.03
C LYS A 66 16.03 -2.17 8.34
N GLU A 67 15.49 -1.80 9.49
CA GLU A 67 15.98 -2.27 10.79
C GLU A 67 15.40 -3.64 11.15
N ILE A 68 14.15 -3.92 10.77
CA ILE A 68 13.50 -5.22 10.93
C ILE A 68 14.22 -6.30 10.13
N SER A 69 14.63 -6.02 8.90
CA SER A 69 15.41 -6.98 8.09
C SER A 69 16.78 -7.31 8.69
N LYS A 70 17.29 -6.44 9.58
CA LYS A 70 18.51 -6.66 10.36
C LYS A 70 18.25 -7.26 11.74
N HIS A 71 17.01 -7.66 12.02
CA HIS A 71 16.53 -8.11 13.33
C HIS A 71 16.72 -7.08 14.46
N ASN A 72 16.76 -5.78 14.14
CA ASN A 72 16.94 -4.69 15.10
C ASN A 72 15.60 -4.07 15.52
N TYR A 73 14.80 -4.85 16.24
CA TYR A 73 13.42 -4.51 16.59
C TYR A 73 13.31 -3.28 17.50
N ASP A 74 14.21 -3.10 18.47
CA ASP A 74 14.20 -1.93 19.36
C ASP A 74 14.37 -0.63 18.58
N LYS A 75 15.27 -0.62 17.58
CA LYS A 75 15.46 0.54 16.73
C LYS A 75 14.26 0.77 15.82
N ALA A 76 13.65 -0.28 15.28
CA ALA A 76 12.42 -0.18 14.50
C ALA A 76 11.26 0.41 15.33
N ILE A 77 11.09 -0.04 16.59
CA ILE A 77 10.11 0.52 17.53
C ILE A 77 10.35 2.01 17.73
N ASN A 78 11.60 2.42 17.96
CA ASN A 78 11.93 3.83 18.16
C ASN A 78 11.61 4.67 16.93
N ILE A 79 11.94 4.18 15.72
CA ILE A 79 11.62 4.86 14.45
C ILE A 79 10.11 5.08 14.31
N VAL A 80 9.29 4.03 14.49
CA VAL A 80 7.83 4.13 14.38
C VAL A 80 7.27 5.04 15.48
N SER A 81 7.78 4.94 16.71
CA SER A 81 7.32 5.79 17.82
C SER A 81 7.64 7.27 17.59
N ASP A 82 8.81 7.59 17.05
CA ASP A 82 9.22 8.98 16.81
C ASP A 82 8.47 9.59 15.63
N GLY A 83 8.25 8.83 14.55
CA GLY A 83 7.41 9.31 13.46
C GLY A 83 5.93 9.44 13.87
N ASP A 84 5.41 8.56 14.73
CA ASP A 84 4.06 8.71 15.31
C ASP A 84 3.91 10.01 16.13
N LYS A 85 4.92 10.38 16.93
CA LYS A 85 4.93 11.69 17.63
C LYS A 85 4.89 12.86 16.65
N SER A 86 5.63 12.77 15.54
CA SER A 86 5.63 13.81 14.50
C SER A 86 4.26 13.92 13.82
N ILE A 87 3.64 12.78 13.49
CA ILE A 87 2.29 12.72 12.92
C ILE A 87 1.26 13.36 13.87
N MET A 88 1.32 13.04 15.16
CA MET A 88 0.41 13.63 16.16
C MET A 88 0.67 15.12 16.40
N SER A 89 1.91 15.59 16.19
CA SER A 89 2.22 17.02 16.20
C SER A 89 1.54 17.74 15.03
N SER A 90 1.63 17.21 13.81
CA SER A 90 0.93 17.75 12.64
C SER A 90 -0.59 17.68 12.79
N ARG A 91 -1.13 16.59 13.35
CA ARG A 91 -2.56 16.47 13.72
C ARG A 91 -3.01 17.64 14.59
N LYS A 92 -2.26 17.94 15.65
CA LYS A 92 -2.58 19.05 16.57
C LYS A 92 -2.50 20.40 15.88
N LYS A 93 -1.58 20.60 14.93
CA LYS A 93 -1.55 21.84 14.15
C LYS A 93 -2.80 21.95 13.28
N ILE A 94 -3.20 20.88 12.60
CA ILE A 94 -4.44 20.82 11.82
C ILE A 94 -5.62 21.20 12.72
N GLU A 95 -5.80 20.56 13.88
CA GLU A 95 -6.88 20.86 14.85
C GLU A 95 -6.96 22.34 15.26
N ASN A 96 -5.83 23.04 15.34
CA ASN A 96 -5.77 24.45 15.69
C ASN A 96 -5.97 25.39 14.48
N MET A 97 -6.10 24.86 13.25
CA MET A 97 -6.41 25.67 12.07
C MET A 97 -7.90 26.00 12.03
N GLU A 98 -8.21 27.29 12.14
CA GLU A 98 -9.58 27.76 12.00
C GLU A 98 -9.94 27.95 10.53
N ILE A 99 -11.11 27.44 10.13
CA ILE A 99 -11.69 27.75 8.82
C ILE A 99 -11.93 29.26 8.76
N PRO A 100 -11.45 29.96 7.70
CA PRO A 100 -11.56 31.42 7.66
C PRO A 100 -13.00 31.90 7.82
N ALA A 101 -13.23 32.76 8.81
CA ALA A 101 -14.57 33.29 9.14
C ALA A 101 -15.24 34.02 7.96
N VAL A 102 -14.43 34.56 7.04
CA VAL A 102 -14.83 35.29 5.83
C VAL A 102 -15.51 34.40 4.77
N LEU A 103 -15.43 33.07 4.89
CA LEU A 103 -16.08 32.15 3.95
C LEU A 103 -17.60 32.07 4.16
N GLN A 104 -18.33 31.80 3.09
CA GLN A 104 -19.77 31.54 3.17
C GLN A 104 -20.06 30.23 3.91
N GLU A 105 -21.21 30.14 4.62
CA GLU A 105 -21.54 28.96 5.43
C GLU A 105 -21.60 27.65 4.62
N LYS A 106 -22.10 27.68 3.38
CA LYS A 106 -22.08 26.50 2.50
C LYS A 106 -20.67 25.91 2.30
N HIS A 107 -19.65 26.76 2.28
CA HIS A 107 -18.25 26.34 2.16
C HIS A 107 -17.71 25.83 3.49
N LYS A 108 -18.06 26.50 4.60
CA LYS A 108 -17.63 26.08 5.95
C LYS A 108 -18.09 24.66 6.28
N GLU A 109 -19.32 24.27 5.95
CA GLU A 109 -19.79 22.89 6.16
C GLU A 109 -18.98 21.86 5.35
N SER A 110 -18.73 22.15 4.07
CA SER A 110 -17.96 21.26 3.19
C SER A 110 -16.51 21.12 3.65
N LEU A 111 -15.89 22.22 4.09
CA LEU A 111 -14.54 22.24 4.62
C LEU A 111 -14.44 21.59 5.99
N LYS A 112 -15.45 21.75 6.85
CA LYS A 112 -15.52 21.06 8.15
C LYS A 112 -15.57 19.55 7.97
N LYS A 113 -16.41 19.06 7.05
CA LYS A 113 -16.44 17.62 6.73
C LYS A 113 -15.07 17.14 6.24
N ALA A 114 -14.45 17.87 5.32
CA ALA A 114 -13.11 17.54 4.80
C ALA A 114 -12.06 17.48 5.92
N PHE A 115 -12.16 18.38 6.91
CA PHE A 115 -11.31 18.45 8.07
C PHE A 115 -11.52 17.27 9.03
N ASP A 116 -12.77 16.91 9.32
CA ASP A 116 -13.11 15.76 10.16
C ASP A 116 -12.64 14.45 9.50
N ASP A 117 -12.80 14.32 8.18
CA ASP A 117 -12.29 13.18 7.40
C ASP A 117 -10.75 13.09 7.48
N ALA A 118 -10.05 14.23 7.45
CA ALA A 118 -8.59 14.29 7.59
C ALA A 118 -8.12 13.88 8.99
N LEU A 119 -8.76 14.36 10.05
CA LEU A 119 -8.41 13.97 11.42
C LEU A 119 -8.69 12.48 11.66
N SER A 120 -9.83 11.97 11.19
CA SER A 120 -10.16 10.55 11.27
C SER A 120 -9.13 9.67 10.55
N TRP A 121 -8.57 10.15 9.44
CA TRP A 121 -7.47 9.47 8.76
C TRP A 121 -6.20 9.41 9.62
N VAL A 122 -5.80 10.53 10.21
CA VAL A 122 -4.62 10.57 11.07
C VAL A 122 -4.78 9.65 12.29
N ASP A 123 -5.98 9.58 12.87
CA ASP A 123 -6.30 8.68 13.98
C ASP A 123 -6.08 7.20 13.58
N LYS A 124 -6.49 6.81 12.37
CA LYS A 124 -6.25 5.45 11.86
C LYS A 124 -4.77 5.13 11.65
N ILE A 125 -3.97 6.11 11.21
CA ILE A 125 -2.52 5.94 11.11
C ILE A 125 -1.92 5.73 12.50
N HIS A 126 -2.34 6.55 13.47
CA HIS A 126 -1.88 6.43 14.84
C HIS A 126 -2.23 5.04 15.42
N GLU A 127 -3.48 4.59 15.28
CA GLU A 127 -3.91 3.25 15.69
C GLU A 127 -3.05 2.14 15.03
N ALA A 128 -2.73 2.27 13.74
CA ALA A 128 -1.87 1.33 13.03
C ALA A 128 -0.44 1.32 13.58
N ASN A 129 0.15 2.51 13.84
CA ASN A 129 1.48 2.63 14.42
C ASN A 129 1.51 2.00 15.83
N GLN A 130 0.50 2.26 16.66
CA GLN A 130 0.42 1.69 18.01
C GLN A 130 0.28 0.17 17.96
N ALA A 131 -0.58 -0.37 17.09
CA ALA A 131 -0.69 -1.82 16.89
C ALA A 131 0.64 -2.44 16.43
N THR A 132 1.40 -1.74 15.59
CA THR A 132 2.73 -2.16 15.13
C THR A 132 3.73 -2.21 16.27
N ILE A 133 3.79 -1.13 17.07
CA ILE A 133 4.64 -1.04 18.25
C ILE A 133 4.31 -2.14 19.25
N ASP A 134 3.03 -2.35 19.54
CA ASP A 134 2.57 -3.38 20.46
C ASP A 134 2.92 -4.79 19.96
N SER A 135 2.84 -5.00 18.65
CA SER A 135 3.22 -6.27 18.03
C SER A 135 4.74 -6.53 18.11
N TYR A 136 5.56 -5.50 17.89
CA TYR A 136 7.01 -5.61 18.11
C TYR A 136 7.37 -5.84 19.58
N LYS A 137 6.62 -5.25 20.51
CA LYS A 137 6.79 -5.49 21.96
C LYS A 137 6.32 -6.88 22.39
N ALA A 138 5.23 -7.38 21.82
CA ALA A 138 4.66 -8.70 22.12
C ALA A 138 5.50 -9.84 21.52
N GLY A 139 6.12 -9.62 20.36
CA GLY A 139 6.97 -10.57 19.64
C GLY A 139 8.40 -10.66 20.19
N ARG A 140 8.59 -11.43 21.27
CA ARG A 140 9.90 -11.99 21.68
C ARG A 140 10.61 -12.67 20.49
N GLN A 141 11.66 -12.07 19.92
CA GLN A 141 12.73 -12.59 19.03
C GLN A 141 12.46 -13.66 17.93
N ASN A 142 11.34 -14.40 17.91
CA ASN A 142 11.18 -15.69 17.23
C ASN A 142 9.86 -15.85 16.45
N ASN A 143 8.99 -14.84 16.35
CA ASN A 143 7.71 -14.99 15.61
C ASN A 143 7.48 -13.90 14.57
N LEU A 144 8.22 -13.98 13.44
CA LEU A 144 8.06 -13.08 12.29
C LEU A 144 6.65 -13.11 11.68
N SER A 145 5.86 -14.18 11.90
CA SER A 145 4.52 -14.34 11.31
C SER A 145 3.52 -13.25 11.79
N GLU A 146 3.54 -12.90 13.07
CA GLU A 146 2.72 -11.80 13.62
C GLU A 146 3.20 -10.43 13.12
N VAL A 147 4.51 -10.27 12.90
CA VAL A 147 5.07 -9.05 12.32
C VAL A 147 4.58 -8.85 10.88
N TYR A 148 4.57 -9.90 10.06
CA TYR A 148 4.06 -9.83 8.69
C TYR A 148 2.53 -9.67 8.62
N ALA A 149 1.75 -10.35 9.46
CA ALA A 149 0.30 -10.19 9.51
C ALA A 149 -0.10 -8.74 9.87
N ASN A 150 0.62 -8.12 10.79
CA ASN A 150 0.41 -6.71 11.12
C ASN A 150 0.84 -5.77 10.00
N ARG A 151 1.91 -6.09 9.25
CA ARG A 151 2.31 -5.34 8.04
C ARG A 151 1.18 -5.26 7.02
N ASP A 152 0.50 -6.37 6.75
CA ASP A 152 -0.58 -6.40 5.76
C ASP A 152 -1.85 -5.72 6.28
N LYS A 153 -2.07 -5.74 7.60
CA LYS A 153 -3.08 -4.91 8.27
C LYS A 153 -2.78 -3.40 8.12
N ILE A 154 -1.53 -2.97 8.24
CA ILE A 154 -1.13 -1.57 8.00
C ILE A 154 -1.36 -1.20 6.53
N LYS A 155 -0.92 -2.04 5.57
CA LYS A 155 -1.16 -1.79 4.14
C LYS A 155 -2.65 -1.65 3.82
N SER A 156 -3.50 -2.50 4.40
CA SER A 156 -4.95 -2.41 4.22
C SER A 156 -5.60 -1.18 4.87
N LEU A 157 -4.92 -0.52 5.82
CA LEU A 157 -5.35 0.77 6.40
C LEU A 157 -4.84 1.98 5.58
N VAL A 158 -3.75 1.84 4.84
CA VAL A 158 -3.18 2.88 3.96
C VAL A 158 -3.99 3.09 2.68
N GLU A 159 -4.73 2.09 2.20
CA GLU A 159 -5.51 2.24 0.96
C GLU A 159 -6.83 3.02 1.15
N PRO A 160 -7.64 2.77 2.21
CA PRO A 160 -8.79 3.62 2.55
C PRO A 160 -8.39 5.08 2.80
N ALA A 161 -7.19 5.30 3.32
CA ALA A 161 -6.57 6.59 3.53
C ALA A 161 -6.38 7.40 2.24
N LYS A 162 -5.92 6.77 1.14
CA LYS A 162 -5.79 7.42 -0.17
C LYS A 162 -7.15 7.88 -0.72
N ASN A 163 -8.19 7.08 -0.51
CA ASN A 163 -9.55 7.42 -0.93
C ASN A 163 -10.12 8.61 -0.14
N LEU A 164 -9.83 8.71 1.16
CA LEU A 164 -10.23 9.85 2.00
C LEU A 164 -9.54 11.14 1.54
N ILE A 165 -8.22 11.11 1.29
CA ILE A 165 -7.46 12.25 0.75
C ILE A 165 -8.04 12.70 -0.60
N SER A 166 -8.35 11.76 -1.50
CA SER A 166 -8.97 12.06 -2.79
C SER A 166 -10.33 12.77 -2.64
N SER A 167 -11.16 12.32 -1.69
CA SER A 167 -12.46 12.96 -1.41
C SER A 167 -12.31 14.37 -0.82
N MET A 168 -11.34 14.55 0.09
CA MET A 168 -11.04 15.83 0.72
C MET A 168 -10.56 16.85 -0.32
N VAL A 169 -9.61 16.46 -1.17
CA VAL A 169 -9.09 17.30 -2.26
C VAL A 169 -10.20 17.69 -3.23
N LYS A 170 -11.14 16.78 -3.56
CA LYS A 170 -12.30 17.12 -4.40
C LYS A 170 -13.19 18.19 -3.77
N ASN A 171 -13.48 18.08 -2.48
CA ASN A 171 -14.31 19.07 -1.77
C ASN A 171 -13.62 20.43 -1.71
N MET A 172 -12.33 20.45 -1.40
CA MET A 172 -11.49 21.65 -1.41
C MET A 172 -11.46 22.30 -2.80
N LEU A 173 -11.24 21.51 -3.85
CA LEU A 173 -11.22 21.99 -5.23
C LEU A 173 -12.57 22.59 -5.64
N SER A 174 -13.68 21.97 -5.23
CA SER A 174 -15.02 22.50 -5.48
C SER A 174 -15.20 23.88 -4.86
N VAL A 175 -14.75 24.08 -3.62
CA VAL A 175 -14.82 25.39 -2.93
C VAL A 175 -13.91 26.41 -3.63
N LYS A 176 -12.69 26.01 -3.99
CA LYS A 176 -11.73 26.87 -4.70
C LYS A 176 -12.28 27.36 -6.04
N ASN A 177 -12.90 26.47 -6.82
CA ASN A 177 -13.47 26.81 -8.12
C ASN A 177 -14.63 27.81 -8.00
N ASP A 178 -15.55 27.62 -7.05
CA ASP A 178 -16.64 28.58 -6.76
C ASP A 178 -16.07 29.96 -6.38
N LEU A 179 -15.02 30.00 -5.56
CA LEU A 179 -14.37 31.25 -5.15
C LEU A 179 -13.64 31.94 -6.32
N MET A 180 -12.96 31.19 -7.19
CA MET A 180 -12.29 31.75 -8.38
C MET A 180 -13.30 32.33 -9.37
N GLU A 181 -14.39 31.62 -9.64
CA GLU A 181 -15.46 32.09 -10.52
C GLU A 181 -16.06 33.41 -10.00
N ARG A 182 -16.36 33.46 -8.70
CA ARG A 182 -16.89 34.67 -8.04
C ARG A 182 -15.88 35.83 -7.99
N ALA A 183 -14.59 35.53 -8.03
CA ALA A 183 -13.51 36.53 -8.09
C ALA A 183 -13.20 37.00 -9.52
N GLY A 184 -13.91 36.49 -10.55
CA GLY A 184 -13.65 36.81 -11.95
C GLY A 184 -12.30 36.28 -12.45
N LYS A 185 -11.73 35.28 -11.77
CA LYS A 185 -10.48 34.63 -12.18
C LYS A 185 -10.79 33.38 -12.99
N SER A 186 -10.07 33.20 -14.09
CA SER A 186 -10.07 31.95 -14.87
C SER A 186 -9.55 30.80 -14.00
N SER A 187 -10.18 29.62 -14.10
CA SER A 187 -9.77 28.42 -13.38
C SER A 187 -8.38 27.95 -13.81
N SER A 188 -7.37 28.29 -13.00
CA SER A 188 -6.02 27.76 -13.14
C SER A 188 -5.95 26.40 -12.44
N SER A 189 -5.80 25.33 -13.21
CA SER A 189 -5.77 23.91 -12.82
C SER A 189 -4.60 23.47 -11.93
N THR A 190 -3.90 24.40 -11.26
CA THR A 190 -2.62 24.12 -10.59
C THR A 190 -2.77 23.25 -9.34
N ALA A 191 -3.90 23.31 -8.63
CA ALA A 191 -4.14 22.50 -7.42
C ALA A 191 -4.32 20.99 -7.72
N GLU A 192 -4.74 20.64 -8.95
CA GLU A 192 -4.78 19.24 -9.41
C GLU A 192 -3.36 18.65 -9.55
N ASN A 193 -2.31 19.47 -9.67
CA ASN A 193 -0.98 19.01 -10.03
C ASN A 193 -0.03 18.67 -8.86
N THR A 194 -0.34 18.98 -7.59
CA THR A 194 0.68 18.80 -6.51
C THR A 194 0.31 17.79 -5.42
N LEU A 195 -0.89 17.22 -5.44
CA LEU A 195 -1.34 16.14 -4.54
C LEU A 195 -1.99 14.99 -5.31
N LEU A 196 -2.60 15.28 -6.47
CA LEU A 196 -3.19 14.28 -7.35
C LEU A 196 -2.24 13.83 -8.46
N GLN A 197 -1.15 14.53 -8.83
CA GLN A 197 -0.17 13.97 -9.79
C GLN A 197 0.71 12.88 -9.19
N ASP A 198 1.14 13.05 -7.94
CA ASP A 198 1.88 12.00 -7.20
C ASP A 198 1.00 10.76 -6.97
N ASN A 199 -0.33 10.95 -6.83
CA ASN A 199 -1.31 9.85 -6.75
C ASN A 199 -1.84 9.37 -8.13
N LYS A 200 -1.86 10.18 -9.20
CA LYS A 200 -2.27 9.77 -10.57
C LYS A 200 -1.17 8.97 -11.26
N GLN A 201 0.10 9.16 -10.92
CA GLN A 201 1.17 8.22 -11.32
C GLN A 201 1.00 6.83 -10.67
N GLU A 202 0.30 6.73 -9.54
CA GLU A 202 -0.08 5.44 -8.93
C GLU A 202 -1.43 4.89 -9.46
N ILE A 203 -2.39 5.75 -9.83
CA ILE A 203 -3.74 5.33 -10.25
C ILE A 203 -3.85 5.02 -11.76
N ASN A 204 -3.09 5.68 -12.64
CA ASN A 204 -3.13 5.39 -14.09
C ASN A 204 -2.46 4.06 -14.46
N ALA A 205 -1.80 3.37 -13.52
CA ALA A 205 -1.29 2.02 -13.72
C ALA A 205 -2.37 0.92 -13.51
N SER A 206 -3.57 1.27 -13.02
CA SER A 206 -4.60 0.28 -12.64
C SER A 206 -5.90 0.34 -13.47
N LYS A 207 -6.02 1.22 -14.47
CA LYS A 207 -7.20 1.26 -15.35
C LYS A 207 -6.83 1.63 -16.78
N ASN A 208 -6.54 0.62 -17.60
CA ASN A 208 -7.01 0.53 -18.98
C ASN A 208 -6.74 -0.89 -19.50
N GLY A 209 -7.82 -1.65 -19.68
CA GLY A 209 -7.82 -2.85 -20.50
C GLY A 209 -7.69 -2.46 -21.97
N ASP A 210 -6.99 -3.33 -22.70
CA ASP A 210 -6.86 -3.38 -24.15
C ASP A 210 -6.31 -2.15 -24.88
N ALA A 211 -5.02 -1.90 -24.70
CA ALA A 211 -4.11 -1.49 -25.78
C ALA A 211 -2.66 -1.73 -25.33
N GLN A 212 -1.82 -2.27 -26.23
CA GLN A 212 -0.39 -2.58 -26.02
C GLN A 212 0.32 -1.59 -25.08
N VAL A 213 0.55 -1.99 -23.84
CA VAL A 213 1.35 -1.22 -22.89
C VAL A 213 2.81 -1.38 -23.26
N SER A 214 3.46 -0.23 -23.51
CA SER A 214 4.87 -0.09 -23.81
C SER A 214 5.75 -0.80 -22.78
N THR A 215 6.70 -1.58 -23.26
CA THR A 215 7.66 -2.41 -22.50
C THR A 215 8.66 -1.64 -21.62
N ASN A 216 8.48 -0.34 -21.37
CA ASN A 216 9.50 0.53 -20.77
C ASN A 216 9.31 0.86 -19.27
N SER A 217 8.33 0.28 -18.55
CA SER A 217 8.08 0.62 -17.13
C SER A 217 7.99 -0.56 -16.15
N ALA A 218 8.15 -1.81 -16.61
CA ALA A 218 7.97 -3.00 -15.76
C ALA A 218 9.10 -3.17 -14.73
N ILE A 219 10.37 -3.18 -15.16
CA ILE A 219 11.53 -3.39 -14.27
C ILE A 219 11.59 -2.33 -13.14
N PRO A 220 11.49 -1.01 -13.40
CA PRO A 220 11.50 -0.02 -12.32
C PRO A 220 10.32 -0.17 -11.35
N THR A 221 9.16 -0.61 -11.84
CA THR A 221 7.98 -0.84 -11.01
C THR A 221 8.22 -2.02 -10.06
N VAL A 222 8.68 -3.15 -10.60
CA VAL A 222 8.98 -4.35 -9.81
C VAL A 222 10.13 -4.08 -8.84
N GLN A 223 11.18 -3.38 -9.27
CA GLN A 223 12.29 -2.97 -8.40
C GLN A 223 11.78 -2.24 -7.16
N ARG A 224 10.88 -1.27 -7.32
CA ARG A 224 10.28 -0.53 -6.21
C ARG A 224 9.41 -1.43 -5.31
N ILE A 225 8.63 -2.35 -5.90
CA ILE A 225 7.81 -3.30 -5.12
C ILE A 225 8.70 -4.20 -4.26
N LEU A 226 9.77 -4.74 -4.84
CA LEU A 226 10.72 -5.62 -4.15
C LEU A 226 11.54 -4.86 -3.10
N SER A 227 12.03 -3.65 -3.41
CA SER A 227 12.70 -2.78 -2.43
C SER A 227 11.80 -2.48 -1.23
N ASN A 228 10.51 -2.24 -1.46
CA ASN A 228 9.53 -2.06 -0.39
C ASN A 228 9.27 -3.34 0.42
N ALA A 229 9.56 -4.52 -0.15
CA ALA A 229 9.51 -5.81 0.51
C ALA A 229 10.84 -6.20 1.19
N GLY A 230 11.88 -5.36 1.09
CA GLY A 230 13.20 -5.59 1.68
C GLY A 230 14.18 -6.34 0.78
N ILE A 231 13.81 -6.64 -0.46
CA ILE A 231 14.68 -7.25 -1.47
C ILE A 231 15.34 -6.12 -2.26
N THR A 232 16.65 -5.94 -2.06
CA THR A 232 17.38 -4.77 -2.59
C THR A 232 18.15 -5.05 -3.87
N ASP A 233 18.29 -6.32 -4.25
CA ASP A 233 18.99 -6.74 -5.45
C ASP A 233 18.29 -6.22 -6.71
N LYS A 234 19.07 -6.12 -7.79
CA LYS A 234 18.61 -5.42 -8.98
C LYS A 234 17.74 -6.34 -9.82
N VAL A 235 16.54 -5.87 -10.17
CA VAL A 235 15.67 -6.58 -11.10
C VAL A 235 16.25 -6.50 -12.51
N VAL A 236 16.52 -7.66 -13.12
CA VAL A 236 17.05 -7.76 -14.49
C VAL A 236 16.04 -8.26 -15.50
N ALA A 237 15.02 -8.98 -15.06
CA ALA A 237 13.90 -9.39 -15.91
C ALA A 237 12.60 -9.54 -15.12
N THR A 238 11.47 -9.37 -15.78
CA THR A 238 10.17 -9.65 -15.16
C THR A 238 9.07 -9.94 -16.19
N SER A 239 8.07 -10.74 -15.80
CA SER A 239 6.82 -10.90 -16.55
C SER A 239 5.70 -9.93 -16.13
N TYR A 240 6.01 -8.98 -15.24
CA TYR A 240 5.05 -8.01 -14.72
C TYR A 240 4.30 -7.27 -15.83
N GLY A 241 2.97 -7.19 -15.67
CA GLY A 241 2.05 -6.59 -16.64
C GLY A 241 1.45 -7.59 -17.64
N LYS A 242 1.84 -8.87 -17.61
CA LYS A 242 1.16 -9.92 -18.41
C LYS A 242 -0.20 -10.30 -17.82
N THR A 243 -0.28 -10.50 -16.50
CA THR A 243 -1.53 -10.75 -15.77
C THR A 243 -1.53 -9.94 -14.48
N ASP A 244 -2.72 -9.76 -13.88
CA ASP A 244 -2.91 -9.21 -12.54
C ASP A 244 -2.74 -10.26 -11.42
N ARG A 245 -2.83 -11.55 -11.77
CA ARG A 245 -2.74 -12.68 -10.83
C ARG A 245 -1.36 -12.89 -10.25
N CYS A 246 -0.32 -12.73 -11.06
CA CYS A 246 1.07 -12.97 -10.64
C CYS A 246 2.08 -12.36 -11.61
N TYR A 247 3.34 -12.40 -11.22
CA TYR A 247 4.47 -12.17 -12.11
C TYR A 247 5.73 -12.89 -11.62
N LEU A 248 6.59 -13.27 -12.56
CA LEU A 248 7.96 -13.71 -12.28
C LEU A 248 8.90 -12.50 -12.30
N THR A 249 9.93 -12.56 -11.49
CA THR A 249 11.02 -11.59 -11.49
C THR A 249 12.36 -12.31 -11.31
N LYS A 250 13.35 -11.88 -12.08
CA LYS A 250 14.73 -12.34 -11.97
C LYS A 250 15.60 -11.20 -11.45
N LEU A 251 16.43 -11.50 -10.48
CA LEU A 251 17.41 -10.59 -9.87
C LEU A 251 18.78 -10.75 -10.55
N ASP A 252 19.69 -9.80 -10.32
CA ASP A 252 21.01 -9.75 -10.96
C ASP A 252 22.00 -10.81 -10.44
N ASP A 253 21.78 -11.31 -9.22
CA ASP A 253 22.45 -12.49 -8.67
C ASP A 253 21.97 -13.81 -9.30
N GLY A 254 20.88 -13.76 -10.08
CA GLY A 254 20.29 -14.87 -10.80
C GLY A 254 19.02 -15.42 -10.17
N GLU A 255 18.70 -15.06 -8.92
CA GLU A 255 17.53 -15.57 -8.20
C GLU A 255 16.22 -15.25 -8.94
N VAL A 256 15.28 -16.19 -8.87
CA VAL A 256 13.96 -16.04 -9.48
C VAL A 256 12.89 -16.14 -8.42
N PHE A 257 11.98 -15.17 -8.42
CA PHE A 257 10.80 -15.16 -7.57
C PHE A 257 9.52 -15.14 -8.38
N LEU A 258 8.53 -15.90 -7.93
CA LEU A 258 7.12 -15.69 -8.25
C LEU A 258 6.52 -14.79 -7.16
N MET A 259 5.88 -13.71 -7.59
CA MET A 259 4.92 -12.99 -6.77
C MET A 259 3.52 -13.46 -7.12
N ASP A 260 2.88 -14.17 -6.19
CA ASP A 260 1.48 -14.56 -6.27
C ASP A 260 0.61 -13.49 -5.61
N ASN A 261 -0.09 -12.69 -6.42
CA ASN A 261 -0.92 -11.60 -5.90
C ASN A 261 -2.26 -12.12 -5.34
N ILE A 262 -2.69 -13.33 -5.71
CA ILE A 262 -3.94 -13.94 -5.26
C ILE A 262 -3.77 -14.42 -3.82
N ASN A 263 -2.75 -15.26 -3.59
CA ASN A 263 -2.47 -15.84 -2.28
C ASN A 263 -1.52 -14.98 -1.43
N GLN A 264 -1.04 -13.87 -2.00
CA GLN A 264 -0.08 -12.94 -1.36
C GLN A 264 1.22 -13.64 -0.93
N GLN A 265 1.71 -14.55 -1.76
CA GLN A 265 2.91 -15.32 -1.49
C GLN A 265 4.08 -14.83 -2.34
N LEU A 266 5.24 -14.73 -1.70
CA LEU A 266 6.53 -14.68 -2.39
C LEU A 266 7.09 -16.10 -2.40
N ILE A 267 7.51 -16.57 -3.58
CA ILE A 267 8.00 -17.94 -3.76
C ILE A 267 9.29 -17.89 -4.57
N GLY A 268 10.39 -18.39 -4.00
CA GLY A 268 11.63 -18.60 -4.75
C GLY A 268 11.51 -19.82 -5.66
N VAL A 269 12.02 -19.74 -6.88
CA VAL A 269 12.01 -20.84 -7.86
C VAL A 269 13.42 -21.39 -8.01
N VAL A 270 13.61 -22.67 -7.66
CA VAL A 270 14.94 -23.28 -7.58
C VAL A 270 14.98 -24.60 -8.38
N PRO A 271 15.98 -24.86 -9.23
CA PRO A 271 17.04 -23.94 -9.63
C PRO A 271 16.49 -22.83 -10.54
N GLU A 272 17.17 -21.69 -10.54
CA GLU A 272 16.74 -20.47 -11.24
C GLU A 272 16.66 -20.71 -12.76
N GLY A 273 17.60 -21.52 -13.29
CA GLY A 273 17.70 -21.90 -14.69
C GLY A 273 16.51 -22.71 -15.24
N ILE A 274 15.53 -23.05 -14.40
CA ILE A 274 14.32 -23.74 -14.83
C ILE A 274 13.45 -22.86 -15.72
N ILE A 275 13.46 -21.54 -15.50
CA ILE A 275 12.62 -20.62 -16.26
C ILE A 275 13.04 -20.60 -17.73
N GLU A 276 14.34 -20.60 -18.03
CA GLU A 276 14.86 -20.67 -19.40
C GLU A 276 14.55 -22.01 -20.07
N GLN A 277 14.52 -23.11 -19.32
CA GLN A 277 14.13 -24.43 -19.84
C GLN A 277 12.65 -24.52 -20.19
N ILE A 278 11.79 -23.88 -19.38
CA ILE A 278 10.36 -23.76 -19.68
C ILE A 278 10.20 -22.85 -20.88
N SER A 279 10.76 -21.63 -20.81
CA SER A 279 10.56 -20.57 -21.79
C SER A 279 11.10 -20.90 -23.18
N SER A 280 12.05 -21.83 -23.32
CA SER A 280 12.59 -22.29 -24.61
C SER A 280 11.81 -23.44 -25.24
N TYR A 281 10.96 -24.14 -24.48
CA TYR A 281 10.24 -25.31 -24.99
C TYR A 281 9.07 -24.90 -25.90
N ARG A 282 9.02 -25.47 -27.11
CA ARG A 282 7.96 -25.17 -28.10
C ARG A 282 7.30 -26.42 -28.67
N GLY A 283 7.47 -27.57 -28.01
CA GLY A 283 6.88 -28.84 -28.46
C GLY A 283 5.46 -29.05 -27.95
N SER A 284 4.64 -29.72 -28.76
CA SER A 284 3.27 -30.13 -28.37
C SER A 284 3.26 -31.41 -27.51
N ALA A 285 4.35 -32.19 -27.51
CA ALA A 285 4.48 -33.35 -26.64
C ALA A 285 4.59 -32.91 -25.17
N LYS A 286 4.09 -33.73 -24.25
CA LYS A 286 4.29 -33.48 -22.82
C LYS A 286 5.76 -33.64 -22.45
N LYS A 287 6.30 -32.67 -21.74
CA LYS A 287 7.62 -32.68 -21.12
C LYS A 287 7.44 -32.60 -19.61
N THR A 288 8.19 -33.42 -18.88
CA THR A 288 8.25 -33.34 -17.42
C THR A 288 9.45 -32.49 -17.00
N ILE A 289 9.22 -31.61 -16.03
CA ILE A 289 10.27 -30.79 -15.42
C ILE A 289 10.15 -30.82 -13.91
N LYS A 290 11.29 -30.74 -13.22
CA LYS A 290 11.37 -30.78 -11.76
C LYS A 290 12.05 -29.53 -11.25
N PHE A 291 11.49 -28.94 -10.22
CA PHE A 291 12.05 -27.78 -9.51
C PHE A 291 11.50 -27.73 -8.09
N GLY A 292 11.99 -26.83 -7.27
CA GLY A 292 11.53 -26.55 -5.93
C GLY A 292 10.87 -25.17 -5.86
N LEU A 293 9.83 -25.10 -5.03
CA LEU A 293 9.26 -23.86 -4.54
C LEU A 293 9.85 -23.59 -3.17
N TYR A 294 10.56 -22.47 -3.00
CA TYR A 294 10.94 -21.96 -1.69
C TYR A 294 9.85 -20.99 -1.23
N ILE A 295 8.88 -21.49 -0.47
CA ILE A 295 7.70 -20.73 -0.02
C ILE A 295 8.06 -20.05 1.30
N PHE A 296 8.09 -18.72 1.29
CA PHE A 296 8.44 -17.93 2.47
C PHE A 296 7.28 -17.86 3.46
N ASN A 297 7.57 -18.10 4.74
CA ASN A 297 6.59 -18.07 5.84
C ASN A 297 5.33 -18.92 5.57
N ASP A 298 5.52 -20.13 5.04
CA ASP A 298 4.40 -21.04 4.79
C ASP A 298 3.79 -21.58 6.10
N LYS A 299 2.56 -22.05 6.01
CA LYS A 299 1.86 -22.72 7.10
C LYS A 299 1.92 -24.23 6.90
N ARG A 300 2.27 -24.96 7.95
CA ARG A 300 2.15 -26.42 7.97
C ARG A 300 0.67 -26.82 7.88
N ASP A 301 0.24 -27.24 6.70
CA ASP A 301 -1.13 -27.69 6.42
C ASP A 301 -1.09 -28.98 5.58
N ASN A 302 -2.04 -29.20 4.67
CA ASN A 302 -2.21 -30.47 3.95
C ASN A 302 -1.00 -30.90 3.10
N ASP A 303 -0.12 -29.97 2.68
CA ASP A 303 1.11 -30.32 1.96
C ASP A 303 2.35 -30.36 2.86
N ALA A 304 2.23 -30.30 4.19
CA ALA A 304 3.37 -30.17 5.09
C ALA A 304 4.36 -31.36 5.07
N GLU A 305 3.90 -32.55 4.68
CA GLU A 305 4.73 -33.76 4.57
C GLU A 305 5.44 -33.88 3.21
N ASN A 306 5.05 -33.06 2.24
CA ASN A 306 5.78 -32.90 1.00
C ASN A 306 6.97 -31.96 1.28
N GLY A 307 8.14 -32.24 0.71
CA GLY A 307 9.31 -31.37 0.86
C GLY A 307 9.99 -31.39 2.22
N THR A 308 10.61 -30.26 2.57
CA THR A 308 11.32 -30.03 3.85
C THR A 308 11.07 -28.62 4.35
N TRP A 309 11.23 -28.44 5.66
CA TRP A 309 11.03 -27.16 6.33
C TRP A 309 12.34 -26.60 6.84
N ASP A 310 12.54 -25.30 6.60
CA ASP A 310 13.60 -24.49 7.18
C ASP A 310 12.95 -23.39 8.03
N GLY A 311 12.81 -23.66 9.34
CA GLY A 311 11.97 -22.83 10.22
C GLY A 311 10.51 -22.79 9.73
N ASN A 312 10.06 -21.59 9.35
CA ASN A 312 8.72 -21.35 8.79
C ASN A 312 8.70 -21.37 7.25
N ASN A 313 9.85 -21.56 6.60
CA ASN A 313 9.91 -21.63 5.15
C ASN A 313 9.76 -23.09 4.70
N HIS A 314 9.07 -23.28 3.60
CA HIS A 314 8.76 -24.59 3.05
C HIS A 314 9.44 -24.75 1.70
N ILE A 315 10.35 -25.73 1.62
CA ILE A 315 11.02 -26.13 0.39
C ILE A 315 10.21 -27.28 -0.19
N LEU A 316 9.30 -26.94 -1.10
CA LEU A 316 8.36 -27.87 -1.71
C LEU A 316 8.86 -28.30 -3.10
N PRO A 317 9.41 -29.52 -3.26
CA PRO A 317 9.83 -30.04 -4.55
C PRO A 317 8.59 -30.39 -5.40
N VAL A 318 8.60 -30.01 -6.66
CA VAL A 318 7.52 -30.29 -7.61
C VAL A 318 8.05 -30.93 -8.89
N SER A 319 7.24 -31.81 -9.44
CA SER A 319 7.39 -32.38 -10.78
C SER A 319 6.12 -32.04 -11.54
N VAL A 320 6.25 -31.35 -12.66
CA VAL A 320 5.12 -30.93 -13.48
C VAL A 320 5.30 -31.39 -14.92
N GLU A 321 4.25 -31.97 -15.48
CA GLU A 321 4.11 -32.15 -16.92
C GLU A 321 3.59 -30.86 -17.55
N TYR A 322 4.17 -30.45 -18.66
CA TYR A 322 3.69 -29.31 -19.44
C TYR A 322 3.94 -29.54 -20.93
N ASN A 323 3.23 -28.82 -21.78
CA ASN A 323 3.58 -28.69 -23.20
C ASN A 323 3.43 -27.25 -23.68
N TYR A 324 3.69 -27.03 -24.96
CA TYR A 324 3.45 -25.75 -25.62
C TYR A 324 2.40 -25.92 -26.72
N GLU A 325 1.24 -25.31 -26.50
CA GLU A 325 0.11 -25.37 -27.42
C GLU A 325 -0.55 -23.99 -27.53
N ASN A 326 -1.01 -23.63 -28.73
CA ASN A 326 -1.72 -22.36 -28.99
C ASN A 326 -0.97 -21.11 -28.50
N GLY A 327 0.36 -21.11 -28.60
CA GLY A 327 1.19 -19.98 -28.21
C GLY A 327 1.45 -19.86 -26.70
N LYS A 328 1.07 -20.86 -25.90
CA LYS A 328 1.14 -20.83 -24.43
C LYS A 328 1.74 -22.13 -23.88
N HIS A 329 2.38 -22.04 -22.73
CA HIS A 329 2.72 -23.23 -21.95
C HIS A 329 1.50 -23.68 -21.16
N VAL A 330 1.15 -24.96 -21.26
CA VAL A 330 -0.02 -25.55 -20.61
C VAL A 330 0.46 -26.57 -19.58
N PRO A 331 0.24 -26.33 -18.28
CA PRO A 331 0.58 -27.30 -17.23
C PRO A 331 -0.46 -28.44 -17.17
N TYR A 332 -0.02 -29.61 -16.71
CA TYR A 332 -0.82 -30.81 -16.52
C TYR A 332 -0.58 -31.40 -15.13
N MET A 333 -0.17 -32.68 -15.06
CA MET A 333 0.00 -33.41 -13.82
C MET A 333 1.11 -32.77 -12.98
N ILE A 334 0.75 -32.35 -11.76
CA ILE A 334 1.69 -31.84 -10.76
C ILE A 334 1.77 -32.87 -9.65
N LYS A 335 3.00 -33.23 -9.28
CA LYS A 335 3.31 -34.13 -8.18
C LYS A 335 4.43 -33.57 -7.31
N SER A 336 4.52 -34.07 -6.09
CA SER A 336 5.53 -33.74 -5.10
C SER A 336 6.06 -35.02 -4.42
N GLY A 337 6.97 -34.86 -3.48
CA GLY A 337 7.54 -35.94 -2.68
C GLY A 337 8.18 -35.42 -1.40
N SER A 338 8.49 -36.31 -0.47
CA SER A 338 9.12 -35.96 0.81
C SER A 338 10.62 -35.70 0.64
N GLY A 339 11.16 -34.72 1.38
CA GLY A 339 12.57 -34.31 1.29
C GLY A 339 12.79 -33.13 0.32
N ALA A 340 13.88 -32.36 0.48
CA ALA A 340 14.21 -31.26 -0.43
C ALA A 340 14.53 -31.75 -1.86
N SER A 341 14.98 -33.00 -1.98
CA SER A 341 15.27 -33.68 -3.24
C SER A 341 14.72 -35.12 -3.18
N PRO A 342 13.41 -35.31 -3.45
CA PRO A 342 12.76 -36.61 -3.32
C PRO A 342 13.30 -37.63 -4.31
N ALA A 343 13.45 -38.88 -3.86
CA ALA A 343 13.74 -40.01 -4.72
C ALA A 343 12.58 -40.32 -5.70
N SER A 344 11.34 -40.05 -5.28
CA SER A 344 10.14 -40.17 -6.12
C SER A 344 9.17 -39.01 -5.91
N TYR A 345 8.39 -38.70 -6.95
CA TYR A 345 7.38 -37.64 -6.95
C TYR A 345 6.01 -38.28 -7.14
N ASP A 346 5.52 -38.99 -6.12
CA ASP A 346 4.29 -39.77 -6.19
C ASP A 346 3.12 -39.14 -5.43
N ASN A 347 3.39 -38.09 -4.65
CA ASN A 347 2.39 -37.41 -3.84
C ASN A 347 1.67 -36.34 -4.67
N TYR A 348 0.37 -36.18 -4.43
CA TYR A 348 -0.38 -35.04 -4.93
C TYR A 348 -0.13 -33.82 -4.03
N LEU A 349 -0.29 -32.64 -4.61
CA LEU A 349 -0.49 -31.42 -3.85
C LEU A 349 -1.98 -31.26 -3.53
N TYR A 350 -2.29 -31.03 -2.26
CA TYR A 350 -3.64 -30.88 -1.76
C TYR A 350 -4.03 -29.41 -1.52
N GLU A 351 -3.05 -28.51 -1.35
CA GLU A 351 -3.31 -27.09 -1.20
C GLU A 351 -3.35 -26.40 -2.57
N GLN A 352 -4.49 -25.79 -2.90
CA GLN A 352 -4.70 -25.13 -4.19
C GLN A 352 -3.67 -24.02 -4.45
N LYS A 353 -3.25 -23.29 -3.42
CA LYS A 353 -2.22 -22.23 -3.51
C LYS A 353 -0.91 -22.76 -4.11
N ASN A 354 -0.52 -24.00 -3.77
CA ASN A 354 0.72 -24.63 -4.25
C ASN A 354 0.55 -25.11 -5.70
N VAL A 355 -0.63 -25.65 -6.04
CA VAL A 355 -0.97 -26.01 -7.42
C VAL A 355 -0.97 -24.78 -8.33
N ASP A 356 -1.58 -23.70 -7.88
CA ASP A 356 -1.65 -22.43 -8.60
C ASP A 356 -0.26 -21.84 -8.81
N ALA A 357 0.60 -21.85 -7.79
CA ALA A 357 1.97 -21.36 -7.92
C ALA A 357 2.75 -22.07 -9.03
N VAL A 358 2.65 -23.41 -9.10
CA VAL A 358 3.29 -24.20 -10.17
C VAL A 358 2.72 -23.81 -11.54
N ASN A 359 1.40 -23.71 -11.66
CA ASN A 359 0.75 -23.32 -12.92
C ASN A 359 1.20 -21.92 -13.38
N MET A 360 1.23 -20.97 -12.46
CA MET A 360 1.65 -19.59 -12.71
C MET A 360 3.10 -19.52 -13.20
N ILE A 361 4.02 -20.29 -12.59
CA ILE A 361 5.42 -20.36 -13.05
C ILE A 361 5.51 -20.86 -14.49
N ILE A 362 4.79 -21.94 -14.84
CA ILE A 362 4.77 -22.50 -16.19
C ILE A 362 4.21 -21.49 -17.20
N GLU A 363 3.09 -20.84 -16.88
CA GLU A 363 2.42 -19.89 -17.75
C GLU A 363 3.23 -18.61 -17.97
N GLU A 364 3.91 -18.10 -16.93
CA GLU A 364 4.64 -16.82 -16.95
C GLU A 364 6.07 -16.92 -17.52
N ALA A 365 6.69 -18.10 -17.52
CA ALA A 365 8.10 -18.26 -17.90
C ALA A 365 8.47 -17.63 -19.26
N ALA A 366 7.59 -17.73 -20.26
CA ALA A 366 7.83 -17.17 -21.60
C ALA A 366 7.76 -15.64 -21.69
N ALA A 367 7.23 -15.00 -20.65
CA ALA A 367 6.96 -13.57 -20.62
C ALA A 367 8.02 -12.77 -19.86
N MET A 368 8.99 -13.43 -19.22
CA MET A 368 10.14 -12.75 -18.66
C MET A 368 10.94 -12.07 -19.78
N LYS A 369 11.18 -10.78 -19.63
CA LYS A 369 11.93 -9.94 -20.58
C LYS A 369 12.88 -9.01 -19.86
#